data_AF-A0A849FH31-F1
#
_entry.id   AF-A0A849FH31-F1
#
_cell.length_a   1.000
_cell.length_b   1.000
_cell.length_c   1.000
_cell.angle_alpha   90.00
_cell.angle_beta   90.00
_cell.angle_gamma   90.00
#
_symmetry.space_group_name_H-M   'P 1'
#
loop_
_entity.id
_entity.type
_entity.pdbx_description
1 polymer ?
#
loop_
_entity_poly.entity_id
_entity_poly.type
_entity_poly.pdbx_seq_one_letter_code
_entity_poly.pdbx_strand_id
1 'polypeptide(L)' 'LADLGPGLGDVVLRCCCFLEGLEAAEKRMGWSARSGQIVLRIALQRLRQHYDENAGRWSPIIG' A
#
# COMPACT_ATOMS: atom_id res chain seq x y z
N LEU A 1 -7.53 -3.22 6.30
CA LEU A 1 -6.09 -2.96 6.04
C LEU A 1 -5.15 -3.76 6.95
N ALA A 2 -5.63 -4.36 8.05
CA ALA A 2 -4.83 -5.27 8.87
C ALA A 2 -4.38 -6.53 8.12
N ASP A 3 -5.10 -6.95 7.07
CA ASP A 3 -4.73 -8.09 6.22
C ASP A 3 -3.43 -7.91 5.41
N LEU A 4 -2.96 -6.67 5.24
CA LEU A 4 -1.68 -6.40 4.57
C LEU A 4 -0.46 -6.71 5.44
N GLY A 5 -0.65 -6.85 6.75
CA GLY A 5 0.41 -6.99 7.74
C GLY A 5 1.03 -5.64 8.18
N PRO A 6 1.68 -5.62 9.37
CA PRO A 6 2.33 -4.43 9.90
C PRO A 6 3.45 -3.95 8.94
N GLY A 7 3.51 -2.64 8.68
CA GLY A 7 4.47 -2.01 7.77
C GLY A 7 3.96 -1.76 6.35
N LEU A 8 3.25 -2.72 5.73
CA LEU A 8 2.70 -2.56 4.37
C LEU A 8 1.44 -1.68 4.35
N GLY A 9 0.57 -1.80 5.36
CA GLY A 9 -0.57 -0.89 5.52
C GLY A 9 -0.13 0.55 5.77
N ASP A 10 0.90 0.75 6.59
CA ASP A 10 1.40 2.08 6.96
C ASP A 10 2.02 2.83 5.77
N VAL A 11 2.84 2.17 4.94
CA VAL A 11 3.44 2.85 3.77
C VAL A 11 2.37 3.26 2.74
N VAL A 12 1.33 2.45 2.57
CA VAL A 12 0.22 2.78 1.65
C VAL A 12 -0.55 3.98 2.17
N LEU A 13 -0.93 3.99 3.45
CA LEU A 13 -1.63 5.14 4.04
C LEU A 13 -0.78 6.42 3.96
N ARG A 14 0.52 6.32 4.24
CA ARG A 14 1.47 7.45 4.17
C ARG A 14 1.59 8.03 2.77
N CYS A 15 1.90 7.21 1.77
CA CYS A 15 2.08 7.72 0.41
C CYS A 15 0.76 8.08 -0.27
N CYS A 16 -0.32 7.32 -0.07
CA CYS A 16 -1.58 7.54 -0.79
C CYS A 16 -2.55 8.50 -0.07
N CYS A 17 -2.62 8.49 1.26
CA CYS A 17 -3.56 9.34 2.02
C CYS A 17 -2.89 10.60 2.57
N PHE A 18 -1.67 10.46 3.11
CA PHE A 18 -0.93 11.61 3.66
C PHE A 18 -0.06 12.32 2.61
N LEU A 19 -0.01 11.80 1.37
CA LEU A 19 0.84 12.32 0.28
C LEU A 19 2.30 12.49 0.72
N GLU A 20 2.75 11.65 1.65
CA GLU A 20 4.10 11.69 2.19
C GLU A 20 5.08 11.19 1.12
N GLY A 21 6.13 11.99 0.86
CA GLY A 21 7.18 11.63 -0.08
C GLY A 21 7.89 10.33 0.32
N LEU A 22 8.27 9.53 -0.66
CA LEU A 22 8.78 8.18 -0.44
C LEU A 22 10.05 8.14 0.42
N GLU A 23 10.96 9.11 0.24
CA GLU A 23 12.17 9.24 1.07
C GLU A 23 11.85 9.58 2.54
N ALA A 24 10.79 10.35 2.79
CA ALA A 24 10.35 10.68 4.15
C ALA A 24 9.72 9.45 4.82
N ALA A 25 8.91 8.71 4.08
CA ALA A 25 8.36 7.43 4.51
C ALA A 25 9.48 6.42 4.82
N GLU A 26 10.50 6.29 3.97
CA GLU A 26 11.67 5.41 4.20
C GLU A 26 12.39 5.75 5.50
N LYS A 27 12.72 7.03 5.72
CA LYS A 27 13.39 7.48 6.96
C LYS A 27 12.57 7.16 8.19
N ARG A 28 11.26 7.33 8.13
CA ARG A 28 10.37 7.12 9.27
C ARG A 28 10.17 5.65 9.59
N MET A 29 10.15 4.81 8.56
CA MET A 29 10.01 3.35 8.68
C MET A 29 11.35 2.66 8.99
N GLY A 30 12.46 3.41 9.02
CA GLY A 30 13.80 2.86 9.24
C GLY A 30 14.30 2.01 8.07
N TRP A 31 13.81 2.26 6.87
CA TRP A 31 14.16 1.52 5.67
C TRP A 31 15.38 2.10 4.97
N SER A 32 16.11 1.24 4.25
CA SER A 32 17.22 1.68 3.40
C SER A 32 16.70 2.54 2.24
N ALA A 33 17.49 3.52 1.82
CA ALA A 33 17.11 4.41 0.73
C ALA A 33 16.79 3.62 -0.56
N ARG A 34 15.78 4.07 -1.31
CA ARG A 34 15.26 3.44 -2.55
C ARG A 34 14.53 2.10 -2.36
N SER A 35 14.38 1.60 -1.15
CA SER A 35 13.60 0.37 -0.89
C SER A 35 12.09 0.63 -0.88
N GLY A 36 11.67 1.86 -0.55
CA GLY A 36 10.28 2.28 -0.40
C GLY A 36 9.48 2.09 -1.69
N GLN A 37 10.09 2.23 -2.87
CA GLN A 37 9.38 2.03 -4.13
C GLN A 37 8.98 0.57 -4.33
N ILE A 38 9.88 -0.36 -3.99
CA ILE A 38 9.61 -1.80 -4.10
C ILE A 38 8.57 -2.21 -3.05
N VAL A 39 8.72 -1.74 -1.81
CA VAL A 39 7.78 -2.07 -0.74
C VAL A 39 6.39 -1.50 -1.01
N LEU A 40 6.30 -0.25 -1.48
CA LEU A 40 5.02 0.36 -1.88
C LEU A 40 4.38 -0.40 -3.04
N ARG A 41 5.15 -0.81 -4.05
CA ARG A 41 4.65 -1.64 -5.15
C ARG A 41 4.09 -2.98 -4.66
N ILE A 42 4.80 -3.67 -3.76
CA ILE A 42 4.34 -4.93 -3.16
C ILE A 42 3.05 -4.70 -2.36
N ALA A 43 3.00 -3.64 -1.57
CA ALA A 43 1.83 -3.29 -0.77
C ALA A 43 0.59 -3.02 -1.65
N LEU A 44 0.76 -2.24 -2.72
CA LEU A 44 -0.31 -1.94 -3.68
C LEU A 44 -0.74 -3.17 -4.47
N GLN A 45 0.19 -4.05 -4.84
CA GLN A 45 -0.15 -5.30 -5.53
C GLN A 45 -0.98 -6.23 -4.64
N ARG A 46 -0.62 -6.34 -3.35
CA ARG A 46 -1.42 -7.07 -2.35
C ARG A 46 -2.76 -6.41 -2.09
N LEU A 47 -2.80 -5.09 -2.03
CA LEU A 47 -4.06 -4.35 -1.88
C LEU A 47 -5.00 -4.62 -3.05
N ARG A 48 -4.48 -4.62 -4.29
CA ARG A 48 -5.24 -4.98 -5.48
C ARG A 48 -5.74 -6.42 -5.40
N GLN A 49 -4.89 -7.40 -5.06
CA GLN A 49 -5.31 -8.79 -4.90
C GLN A 49 -6.41 -8.94 -3.83
N HIS A 50 -6.25 -8.29 -2.68
CA HIS A 50 -7.26 -8.28 -1.63
C HIS A 50 -8.58 -7.68 -2.12
N TYR A 51 -8.53 -6.60 -2.91
CA TYR A 51 -9.73 -6.08 -3.54
C TYR A 51 -10.24 -7.04 -4.60
N ASP A 52 -9.46 -7.65 -5.48
CA ASP A 52 -9.95 -8.58 -6.50
C ASP A 52 -10.63 -9.81 -5.87
N GLU A 53 -10.03 -10.37 -4.82
CA GLU A 53 -10.57 -11.51 -4.06
C GLU A 53 -11.85 -11.14 -3.29
N ASN A 54 -11.91 -9.95 -2.70
CA ASN A 54 -13.09 -9.47 -1.97
C ASN A 54 -14.13 -8.76 -2.87
N ALA A 55 -13.75 -8.30 -4.05
CA ALA A 55 -14.57 -7.56 -5.02
C ALA A 55 -15.44 -8.49 -5.88
N GLY A 56 -15.37 -9.80 -5.68
CA GLY A 56 -16.54 -10.66 -5.95
C GLY A 56 -17.82 -10.12 -5.28
N ARG A 57 -17.71 -9.31 -4.21
CA ARG A 57 -18.80 -8.58 -3.54
C ARG A 57 -18.98 -7.11 -4.01
N TRP A 58 -18.04 -6.58 -4.80
CA TRP A 58 -18.03 -5.22 -5.36
C TRP A 58 -17.75 -5.32 -6.87
N SER A 59 -18.61 -6.05 -7.59
CA SER A 59 -18.65 -6.00 -9.05
C SER A 59 -18.75 -4.55 -9.51
N PRO A 60 -18.17 -4.19 -10.67
CA PRO A 60 -18.10 -2.81 -11.11
C PRO A 60 -19.51 -2.24 -11.22
N ILE A 61 -19.81 -1.22 -10.41
CA ILE A 61 -21.06 -0.44 -10.48
C ILE A 61 -21.02 0.53 -11.68
N ILE A 62 -20.19 0.24 -12.68
CA ILE A 62 -19.98 1.12 -13.82
C ILE A 62 -19.99 0.23 -15.06
N GLY A 63 -21.16 0.23 -15.70
CA GLY A 63 -21.34 -0.15 -17.10
C GLY A 63 -21.02 1.01 -18.03
#